data_AF-A0A821LCP4-F1
#
_entry.id   AF-A0A821LCP4-F1
#
_cell.length_a   1.000
_cell.length_b   1.000
_cell.length_c   1.000
_cell.angle_alpha   90.00
_cell.angle_beta   90.00
_cell.angle_gamma   90.00
#
_symmetry.space_group_name_H-M   'P 1'
#
loop_
_entity.id
_entity.type
_entity.pdbx_description
1 polymer ?
#
loop_
_entity_poly.entity_id
_entity_poly.type
_entity_poly.pdbx_seq_one_letter_code
_entity_poly.pdbx_strand_id
1 'polypeptide(L)'
;MNLFIKGGAWCLGIAEDWFARIEMQMRGSPHSHMPIWVKGAPVYIGLHTNEKTREEIVKFCDKYITTRFPSLEEDPILHYLIKELQSHSRNHSKSCLKLYKMLCSFGFPRPVARRTFICEPLKLENDDDKQKFKRMKEILIEMNATMNKLEKEKILSWSDFDNLLTKYNWTYEDYECALRVVHTRTTIIHKREPNARWINQYNEEILRAWNANMDIQFVLDPYACAKYLMSYT
;
A
#
# COMPACT_ATOMS: atom_id res chain seq x y z
N MET A 1 17.55 3.01 -15.25
CA MET A 1 16.15 3.32 -15.61
C MET A 1 15.77 2.77 -16.99
N ASN A 2 16.43 3.17 -18.09
CA ASN A 2 16.15 2.63 -19.43
C ASN A 2 16.23 1.09 -19.52
N LEU A 3 17.14 0.43 -18.79
CA LEU A 3 17.25 -1.04 -18.77
C LEU A 3 16.00 -1.74 -18.20
N PHE A 4 15.40 -1.21 -17.13
CA PHE A 4 14.24 -1.82 -16.47
C PHE A 4 12.93 -1.53 -17.20
N ILE A 5 12.83 -0.37 -17.84
CA ILE A 5 11.63 0.07 -18.54
C ILE A 5 11.64 -0.42 -20.00
N LYS A 6 12.78 -0.30 -20.70
CA LYS A 6 12.93 -0.62 -22.13
C LYS A 6 13.84 -1.81 -22.43
N GLY A 7 14.68 -2.26 -21.48
CA GLY A 7 15.74 -3.25 -21.72
C GLY A 7 15.33 -4.71 -21.66
N GLY A 8 14.07 -5.04 -21.93
CA GLY A 8 13.59 -6.43 -22.05
C GLY A 8 13.36 -7.19 -20.74
N ALA A 9 13.82 -6.66 -19.59
CA ALA A 9 13.60 -7.29 -18.28
C ALA A 9 12.11 -7.30 -17.87
N TRP A 10 11.34 -6.29 -18.31
CA TRP A 10 9.88 -6.19 -18.14
C TRP A 10 9.39 -6.51 -16.71
N CYS A 11 10.13 -6.06 -15.70
CA CYS A 11 9.83 -6.31 -14.27
C CYS A 11 8.47 -5.75 -13.82
N LEU A 12 7.90 -4.79 -14.58
CA LEU A 12 6.53 -4.26 -14.42
C LEU A 12 5.65 -4.53 -15.63
N GLY A 13 6.07 -5.43 -16.52
CA GLY A 13 5.49 -5.65 -17.84
C GLY A 13 6.17 -4.83 -18.94
N ILE A 14 5.63 -4.95 -20.16
CA ILE A 14 6.13 -4.21 -21.33
C ILE A 14 5.66 -2.76 -21.21
N ALA A 15 6.58 -1.83 -20.99
CA ALA A 15 6.24 -0.41 -20.97
C ALA A 15 6.00 0.10 -22.40
N GLU A 16 4.80 0.60 -22.67
CA GLU A 16 4.46 1.26 -23.94
C GLU A 16 4.86 2.74 -23.91
N ASP A 17 4.70 3.37 -22.75
CA ASP A 17 5.12 4.75 -22.51
C ASP A 17 5.52 4.94 -21.05
N TRP A 18 6.26 6.00 -20.76
CA TRP A 18 6.63 6.40 -19.41
C TRP A 18 7.02 7.87 -19.41
N PHE A 19 6.80 8.51 -18.26
CA PHE A 19 7.30 9.85 -17.99
C PHE A 19 8.02 9.81 -16.64
N ALA A 20 9.10 10.56 -16.48
CA ALA A 20 9.79 10.66 -15.21
C ALA A 20 10.08 12.12 -14.89
N ARG A 21 9.72 12.51 -13.67
CA ARG A 21 10.12 13.77 -13.07
C ARG A 21 11.11 13.51 -11.97
N ILE A 22 12.28 14.13 -12.05
CA ILE A 22 13.32 14.01 -11.03
C ILE A 22 13.27 15.24 -10.13
N GLU A 23 13.06 15.00 -8.84
CA GLU A 23 13.10 16.00 -7.78
C GLU A 23 14.37 15.80 -6.96
N MET A 24 15.18 16.85 -6.81
CA MET A 24 16.30 16.83 -5.87
C MET A 24 15.78 17.23 -4.50
N GLN A 25 15.45 16.24 -3.68
CA GLN A 25 15.14 16.50 -2.27
C GLN A 25 16.44 16.93 -1.57
N MET A 26 16.36 17.79 -0.54
CA MET A 26 17.49 18.16 0.34
C MET A 26 18.04 16.99 1.18
N ARG A 27 17.76 15.74 0.77
CA ARG A 27 18.14 14.49 1.42
C ARG A 27 19.30 13.78 0.72
N GLY A 28 19.93 14.44 -0.27
CA GLY A 28 21.16 13.97 -0.91
C GLY A 28 20.99 12.86 -1.95
N SER A 29 19.76 12.50 -2.32
CA SER A 29 19.49 11.53 -3.39
C SER A 29 18.34 12.02 -4.29
N PRO A 30 18.46 11.88 -5.64
CA PRO A 30 17.38 12.21 -6.55
C PRO A 30 16.16 11.31 -6.29
N HIS A 31 14.97 11.91 -6.22
CA HIS A 31 13.71 11.20 -6.10
C HIS A 31 12.97 11.26 -7.43
N SER A 32 12.48 10.12 -7.92
CA SER A 32 11.80 10.03 -9.21
C SER A 32 10.31 9.78 -9.03
N HIS A 33 9.50 10.67 -9.59
CA HIS A 33 8.06 10.48 -9.76
C HIS A 33 7.80 10.01 -11.18
N MET A 34 7.31 8.77 -11.35
CA MET A 34 7.34 8.11 -12.65
C MET A 34 6.04 7.33 -12.94
N PRO A 35 5.09 7.90 -13.71
CA PRO A 35 4.03 7.10 -14.32
C PRO A 35 4.59 6.21 -15.44
N ILE A 36 4.13 4.96 -15.48
CA ILE A 36 4.49 3.98 -16.51
C ILE A 36 3.20 3.40 -17.09
N TRP A 37 3.08 3.40 -18.41
CA TRP A 37 2.00 2.75 -19.14
C TRP A 37 2.44 1.36 -19.55
N VAL A 38 1.75 0.34 -19.04
CA VAL A 38 2.10 -1.06 -19.27
C VAL A 38 1.12 -1.66 -20.27
N LYS A 39 1.67 -2.30 -21.32
CA LYS A 39 0.91 -2.96 -22.37
C LYS A 39 -0.06 -3.98 -21.80
N GLY A 40 -1.34 -3.84 -22.12
CA GLY A 40 -2.39 -4.78 -21.70
C GLY A 40 -2.69 -4.74 -20.20
N ALA A 41 -2.25 -3.71 -19.47
CA ALA A 41 -2.69 -3.51 -18.10
C ALA A 41 -4.22 -3.28 -18.08
N PRO A 42 -4.95 -3.88 -17.12
CA PRO A 42 -6.38 -3.66 -16.99
C PRO A 42 -6.65 -2.20 -16.60
N VAL A 43 -7.84 -1.69 -16.92
CA VAL A 43 -8.21 -0.28 -16.66
C VAL A 43 -9.37 -0.23 -15.69
N TYR A 44 -9.22 0.56 -14.64
CA TYR A 44 -10.32 0.89 -13.72
C TYR A 44 -11.10 2.09 -14.25
N ILE A 45 -12.39 1.91 -14.52
CA ILE A 45 -13.30 2.94 -15.06
C ILE A 45 -14.33 3.42 -14.03
N GLY A 46 -13.92 3.45 -12.75
CA GLY A 46 -14.80 3.83 -11.65
C GLY A 46 -15.80 2.74 -11.28
N LEU A 47 -16.96 3.15 -10.75
CA LEU A 47 -18.01 2.22 -10.28
C LEU A 47 -18.56 1.32 -11.40
N HIS A 48 -18.38 1.69 -12.67
CA HIS A 48 -18.78 0.88 -13.82
C HIS A 48 -17.83 -0.28 -14.14
N THR A 49 -16.69 -0.38 -13.43
CA THR A 49 -15.76 -1.51 -13.59
C THR A 49 -16.45 -2.79 -13.13
N ASN A 50 -16.60 -3.75 -14.04
CA ASN A 50 -17.21 -5.05 -13.73
C ASN A 50 -16.28 -5.92 -12.84
N GLU A 51 -16.84 -6.95 -12.21
CA GLU A 51 -16.10 -7.79 -11.24
C GLU A 51 -14.91 -8.51 -11.89
N LYS A 52 -15.06 -9.02 -13.11
CA LYS A 52 -13.96 -9.68 -13.83
C LYS A 52 -12.75 -8.75 -14.00
N THR A 53 -12.99 -7.51 -14.42
CA THR A 53 -11.93 -6.51 -14.57
C THR A 53 -11.33 -6.10 -13.22
N ARG A 54 -12.14 -6.04 -12.14
CA ARG A 54 -11.63 -5.80 -10.78
C ARG A 54 -10.68 -6.91 -10.33
N GLU A 55 -11.03 -8.17 -10.59
CA GLU A 55 -10.16 -9.31 -10.32
C GLU A 55 -8.88 -9.27 -11.16
N GLU A 56 -8.97 -8.89 -12.44
CA GLU A 56 -7.82 -8.70 -13.31
C GLU A 56 -6.88 -7.62 -12.78
N ILE A 57 -7.41 -6.50 -12.28
CA ILE A 57 -6.61 -5.44 -11.63
C ILE A 57 -5.90 -5.99 -10.39
N VAL A 58 -6.62 -6.73 -9.52
CA VAL A 58 -6.02 -7.33 -8.33
C VAL A 58 -4.90 -8.30 -8.69
N LYS A 59 -5.13 -9.19 -9.66
CA LYS A 59 -4.10 -10.12 -10.16
C LYS A 59 -2.91 -9.40 -10.77
N PHE A 60 -3.15 -8.32 -11.51
CA PHE A 60 -2.11 -7.48 -12.08
C PHE A 60 -1.26 -6.82 -11.00
N CYS A 61 -1.89 -6.25 -9.97
CA CYS A 61 -1.19 -5.70 -8.80
C CYS A 61 -0.36 -6.77 -8.10
N ASP A 62 -0.95 -7.92 -7.77
CA ASP A 62 -0.25 -9.00 -7.04
C ASP A 62 0.91 -9.62 -7.84
N LYS A 63 0.86 -9.53 -9.17
CA LYS A 63 1.96 -9.96 -10.05
C LYS A 63 3.20 -9.07 -9.92
N TYR A 64 3.02 -7.76 -9.75
CA TYR A 64 4.10 -6.78 -9.89
C TYR A 64 4.43 -6.03 -8.59
N ILE A 65 3.53 -6.04 -7.63
CA ILE A 65 3.60 -5.27 -6.38
C ILE A 65 3.43 -6.24 -5.22
N THR A 66 4.39 -6.23 -4.31
CA THR A 66 4.36 -7.02 -3.09
C THR A 66 4.63 -6.13 -1.88
N THR A 67 4.25 -6.65 -0.72
CA THR A 67 4.61 -6.10 0.58
C THR A 67 5.23 -7.18 1.47
N ARG A 68 5.68 -8.28 0.88
CA ARG A 68 6.26 -9.42 1.59
C ARG A 68 7.49 -8.97 2.38
N PHE A 69 7.71 -9.57 3.54
CA PHE A 69 8.93 -9.36 4.31
C PHE A 69 9.43 -10.73 4.77
N PRO A 70 10.24 -11.41 3.94
CA PRO A 70 10.70 -12.76 4.21
C PRO A 70 11.59 -12.81 5.45
N SER A 71 11.69 -13.97 6.07
CA SER A 71 12.65 -14.17 7.18
C SER A 71 14.09 -14.24 6.64
N LEU A 72 15.07 -14.19 7.56
CA LEU A 72 16.48 -14.33 7.20
C LEU A 72 16.80 -15.71 6.64
N GLU A 73 16.08 -16.74 7.08
CA GLU A 73 16.24 -18.12 6.62
C GLU A 73 15.66 -18.32 5.22
N GLU A 74 14.58 -17.61 4.89
CA GLU A 74 13.90 -17.73 3.60
C GLU A 74 14.63 -16.98 2.48
N ASP A 75 14.99 -15.71 2.73
CA ASP A 75 15.74 -14.90 1.76
C ASP A 75 16.55 -13.79 2.46
N PRO A 76 17.80 -14.06 2.85
CA PRO A 76 18.59 -13.12 3.65
C PRO A 76 18.90 -11.82 2.89
N ILE A 77 19.09 -11.91 1.56
CA ILE A 77 19.40 -10.75 0.72
C ILE A 77 18.18 -9.82 0.66
N LEU A 78 17.01 -10.37 0.35
CA LEU A 78 15.79 -9.59 0.25
C LEU A 78 15.38 -9.02 1.61
N HIS A 79 15.53 -9.80 2.68
CA HIS A 79 15.31 -9.34 4.04
C HIS A 79 16.12 -8.07 4.34
N TYR A 80 17.42 -8.10 4.05
CA TYR A 80 18.30 -6.94 4.26
C TYR A 80 17.89 -5.74 3.41
N LEU A 81 17.63 -5.94 2.11
CA LEU A 81 17.20 -4.87 1.22
C LEU A 81 15.90 -4.21 1.68
N ILE A 82 14.91 -4.99 2.10
CA ILE A 82 13.63 -4.46 2.61
C ILE A 82 13.83 -3.70 3.92
N LYS A 83 14.64 -4.25 4.82
CA LYS A 83 14.93 -3.62 6.11
C LYS A 83 15.58 -2.25 5.93
N GLU A 84 16.56 -2.15 5.03
CA GLU A 84 17.29 -0.90 4.80
C GLU A 84 16.54 0.10 3.92
N LEU A 85 15.83 -0.38 2.89
CA LEU A 85 15.31 0.50 1.83
C LEU A 85 13.80 0.65 1.80
N GLN A 86 13.03 -0.33 2.29
CA GLN A 86 11.55 -0.31 2.19
C GLN A 86 10.84 -0.12 3.53
N SER A 87 11.59 -0.13 4.64
CA SER A 87 11.01 0.01 5.98
C SER A 87 10.78 1.48 6.32
N HIS A 88 9.53 1.81 6.61
CA HIS A 88 9.16 3.12 7.11
C HIS A 88 9.57 3.26 8.59
N SER A 89 10.28 4.35 8.92
CA SER A 89 10.72 4.60 10.29
C SER A 89 9.54 4.74 11.26
N ARG A 90 9.61 3.99 12.36
CA ARG A 90 8.69 4.12 13.50
C ARG A 90 8.89 5.42 14.28
N ASN A 91 10.08 6.01 14.15
CA ASN A 91 10.42 7.31 14.70
C ASN A 91 10.06 8.38 13.67
N HIS A 92 8.79 8.78 13.65
CA HIS A 92 8.27 9.75 12.69
C HIS A 92 8.96 11.12 12.85
N SER A 93 9.59 11.60 11.77
CA SER A 93 10.09 12.97 11.70
C SER A 93 8.96 13.99 11.63
N LYS A 94 9.25 15.28 11.87
CA LYS A 94 8.26 16.37 11.75
C LYS A 94 7.61 16.40 10.35
N SER A 95 8.39 16.17 9.29
CA SER A 95 7.88 16.11 7.90
C SER A 95 7.07 14.85 7.61
N CYS A 96 7.27 13.78 8.39
CA CYS A 96 6.47 12.57 8.30
C CYS A 96 5.11 12.71 9.00
N LEU A 97 4.95 13.65 9.92
CA LEU A 97 3.71 13.81 10.68
C LEU A 97 2.80 14.85 10.04
N LYS A 98 1.50 14.57 10.02
CA LYS A 98 0.49 15.61 9.79
C LYS A 98 0.45 16.49 11.03
N LEU A 99 0.91 17.74 10.88
CA LEU A 99 1.10 18.72 11.96
C LEU A 99 -0.08 18.81 12.94
N TYR A 100 -1.31 18.67 12.45
CA TYR A 100 -2.54 18.83 13.23
C TYR A 100 -3.07 17.55 13.90
N LYS A 101 -2.50 16.38 13.60
CA LYS A 101 -3.04 15.08 14.06
C LYS A 101 -2.01 14.15 14.70
N MET A 102 -0.72 14.49 14.67
CA MET A 102 0.38 13.59 15.07
C MET A 102 0.27 12.18 14.44
N LEU A 103 -0.38 12.09 13.27
CA LEU A 103 -0.51 10.87 12.48
C LEU A 103 0.52 10.87 11.35
N CYS A 104 0.99 9.69 10.97
CA CYS A 104 1.84 9.54 9.79
C CYS A 104 1.14 10.07 8.53
N SER A 105 1.80 10.98 7.83
CA SER A 105 1.36 11.55 6.55
C SER A 105 1.16 10.50 5.47
N PHE A 106 1.97 9.43 5.52
CA PHE A 106 1.95 8.30 4.60
C PHE A 106 0.99 7.18 5.04
N GLY A 107 0.36 7.30 6.22
CA GLY A 107 -0.62 6.31 6.70
C GLY A 107 0.01 5.03 7.24
N PHE A 108 1.24 5.10 7.78
CA PHE A 108 1.83 4.00 8.56
C PHE A 108 1.37 4.04 10.03
N PRO A 109 1.28 2.87 10.69
CA PRO A 109 1.41 1.53 10.10
C PRO A 109 0.25 1.19 9.16
N ARG A 110 0.54 0.41 8.12
CA ARG A 110 -0.45 -0.04 7.13
C ARG A 110 -1.32 -1.16 7.74
N PRO A 111 -2.58 -1.30 7.30
CA PRO A 111 -3.46 -2.38 7.76
C PRO A 111 -2.98 -3.75 7.26
N VAL A 112 -3.26 -4.79 8.03
CA VAL A 112 -3.06 -6.20 7.62
C VAL A 112 -4.15 -6.57 6.63
N ALA A 113 -3.87 -7.44 5.67
CA ALA A 113 -4.88 -7.94 4.75
C ALA A 113 -4.49 -9.31 4.23
N ARG A 114 -5.42 -10.27 4.24
CA ARG A 114 -5.17 -11.63 3.73
C ARG A 114 -5.04 -11.69 2.21
N ARG A 115 -5.62 -10.71 1.51
CA ARG A 115 -5.64 -10.58 0.05
C ARG A 115 -5.67 -9.12 -0.38
N THR A 116 -5.33 -8.87 -1.63
CA THR A 116 -5.44 -7.55 -2.26
C THR A 116 -6.87 -7.28 -2.71
N PHE A 117 -7.35 -6.05 -2.56
CA PHE A 117 -8.67 -5.63 -3.03
C PHE A 117 -8.79 -4.13 -3.27
N ILE A 118 -9.69 -3.78 -4.19
CA ILE A 118 -10.11 -2.39 -4.44
C ILE A 118 -11.10 -1.97 -3.35
N CYS A 119 -10.88 -0.78 -2.81
CA CYS A 119 -11.70 -0.12 -1.81
C CYS A 119 -12.38 1.09 -2.43
N GLU A 120 -13.64 1.31 -2.10
CA GLU A 120 -14.44 2.42 -2.61
C GLU A 120 -15.10 3.15 -1.42
N PRO A 121 -15.14 4.48 -1.44
CA PRO A 121 -15.80 5.25 -0.39
C PRO A 121 -17.26 4.88 -0.26
N LEU A 122 -17.73 4.67 0.97
CA LEU A 122 -19.15 4.52 1.25
C LEU A 122 -19.85 5.87 1.01
N LYS A 123 -20.98 5.84 0.30
CA LYS A 123 -21.89 6.99 0.24
C LYS A 123 -22.64 7.08 1.57
N LEU A 124 -22.55 8.23 2.23
CA LEU A 124 -23.17 8.46 3.54
C LEU A 124 -24.47 9.25 3.34
N GLU A 125 -25.53 8.57 2.91
CA GLU A 125 -26.78 9.23 2.52
C GLU A 125 -27.75 9.38 3.70
N ASN A 126 -27.77 8.40 4.61
CA ASN A 126 -28.64 8.39 5.79
C ASN A 126 -27.83 8.27 7.11
N ASP A 127 -28.53 8.35 8.24
CA ASP A 127 -27.90 8.27 9.57
C ASP A 127 -27.39 6.86 9.90
N ASP A 128 -28.02 5.82 9.34
CA ASP A 128 -27.55 4.43 9.49
C ASP A 128 -26.19 4.22 8.81
N ASP A 129 -25.98 4.78 7.61
CA ASP A 129 -24.70 4.77 6.89
C ASP A 129 -23.61 5.47 7.71
N LYS A 130 -23.95 6.60 8.33
CA LYS A 130 -23.01 7.33 9.21
C LYS A 130 -22.66 6.52 10.45
N GLN A 131 -23.64 5.85 11.06
CA GLN A 131 -23.41 5.01 12.24
C GLN A 131 -22.56 3.79 11.87
N LYS A 132 -22.85 3.13 10.75
CA LYS A 132 -22.04 2.03 10.21
C LYS A 132 -20.62 2.48 9.93
N PHE A 133 -20.43 3.61 9.25
CA PHE A 133 -19.12 4.16 8.96
C PHE A 133 -18.32 4.50 10.22
N LYS A 134 -18.97 5.06 11.25
CA LYS A 134 -18.35 5.30 12.56
C LYS A 134 -17.89 3.99 13.19
N ARG A 135 -18.74 2.97 13.21
CA ARG A 135 -18.39 1.63 13.73
C ARG A 135 -17.20 1.02 13.00
N MET A 136 -17.15 1.10 11.67
CA MET A 136 -16.04 0.59 10.87
C MET A 136 -14.73 1.31 11.17
N LYS A 137 -14.78 2.64 11.40
CA LYS A 137 -13.59 3.38 11.86
C LYS A 137 -13.11 2.92 13.23
N GLU A 138 -14.03 2.67 14.17
CA GLU A 138 -13.68 2.18 15.51
C GLU A 138 -12.96 0.83 15.45
N ILE A 139 -13.44 -0.11 14.62
CA ILE A 139 -12.79 -1.40 14.38
C ILE A 139 -11.31 -1.22 14.00
N LEU A 140 -11.06 -0.36 13.00
CA LEU A 140 -9.70 -0.14 12.51
C LEU A 140 -8.80 0.61 13.50
N ILE A 141 -9.35 1.59 14.23
CA ILE A 141 -8.60 2.32 15.25
C ILE A 141 -8.17 1.38 16.36
N GLU A 142 -9.10 0.57 16.87
CA GLU A 142 -8.86 -0.34 17.99
C GLU A 142 -7.89 -1.48 17.59
N MET A 143 -8.08 -2.07 16.41
CA MET A 143 -7.16 -3.06 15.86
C MET A 143 -5.76 -2.48 15.69
N ASN A 144 -5.63 -1.28 15.09
CA ASN A 144 -4.34 -0.63 14.89
C ASN A 144 -3.66 -0.30 16.23
N ALA A 145 -4.41 0.16 17.22
CA ALA A 145 -3.90 0.49 18.55
C ALA A 145 -3.37 -0.75 19.29
N THR A 146 -4.06 -1.88 19.23
CA THR A 146 -3.61 -3.13 19.88
C THR A 146 -2.43 -3.76 19.18
N MET A 147 -2.46 -3.83 17.85
CA MET A 147 -1.32 -4.31 17.06
C MET A 147 -0.07 -3.49 17.35
N ASN A 148 -0.19 -2.15 17.45
CA ASN A 148 0.94 -1.27 17.79
C ASN A 148 1.50 -1.49 19.19
N LYS A 149 0.68 -1.94 20.15
CA LYS A 149 1.17 -2.31 21.49
C LYS A 149 1.96 -3.62 21.42
N LEU A 150 1.40 -4.64 20.79
CA LEU A 150 2.05 -5.95 20.63
C LEU A 150 3.36 -5.86 19.82
N GLU A 151 3.42 -5.00 18.80
CA GLU A 151 4.62 -4.75 17.98
C GLU A 151 5.81 -4.17 18.74
N LYS A 152 5.62 -3.68 19.97
CA LYS A 152 6.71 -3.23 20.84
C LYS A 152 7.39 -4.39 21.54
N GLU A 153 6.70 -5.51 21.69
CA GLU A 153 7.12 -6.67 22.47
C GLU A 153 7.63 -7.79 21.56
N LYS A 154 7.07 -7.92 20.35
CA LYS A 154 7.41 -8.98 19.41
C LYS A 154 7.14 -8.65 17.96
N ILE A 155 7.67 -9.48 17.07
CA ILE A 155 7.27 -9.53 15.67
C ILE A 155 5.89 -10.20 15.58
N LEU A 156 4.95 -9.56 14.90
CA LEU A 156 3.58 -10.05 14.79
C LEU A 156 3.45 -11.17 13.76
N SER A 157 2.62 -12.15 14.08
CA SER A 157 2.22 -13.24 13.17
C SER A 157 0.71 -13.22 12.88
N TRP A 158 0.26 -14.09 11.98
CA TRP A 158 -1.17 -14.31 11.72
C TRP A 158 -1.93 -14.78 12.96
N SER A 159 -1.33 -15.62 13.80
CA SER A 159 -1.97 -16.07 15.04
C SER A 159 -2.24 -14.90 15.99
N ASP A 160 -1.35 -13.91 16.04
CA ASP A 160 -1.56 -12.72 16.87
C ASP A 160 -2.73 -11.89 16.37
N PHE A 161 -2.82 -11.69 15.06
CA PHE A 161 -3.92 -10.98 14.44
C PHE A 161 -5.26 -11.71 14.64
N ASP A 162 -5.30 -13.03 14.48
CA ASP A 162 -6.50 -13.85 14.67
C ASP A 162 -6.95 -13.90 16.14
N ASN A 163 -5.99 -13.92 17.07
CA ASN A 163 -6.29 -13.80 18.50
C ASN A 163 -6.90 -12.43 18.84
N LEU A 164 -6.47 -11.34 18.18
CA LEU A 164 -7.09 -10.04 18.36
C LEU A 164 -8.51 -9.98 17.81
N LEU A 165 -8.75 -10.54 16.61
CA LEU A 165 -10.11 -10.65 16.06
C LEU A 165 -11.03 -11.39 17.03
N THR A 166 -10.58 -12.54 17.56
CA THR A 166 -11.32 -13.33 18.55
C THR A 166 -11.56 -12.54 19.83
N LYS A 167 -10.56 -11.82 20.35
CA LYS A 167 -10.68 -10.98 21.55
C LYS A 167 -11.76 -9.92 21.42
N TYR A 168 -11.92 -9.33 20.23
CA TYR A 168 -12.93 -8.31 19.96
C TYR A 168 -14.26 -8.86 19.46
N ASN A 169 -14.39 -10.18 19.34
CA ASN A 169 -15.53 -10.87 18.77
C ASN A 169 -15.87 -10.35 17.36
N TRP A 170 -14.83 -10.21 16.51
CA TRP A 170 -14.93 -9.85 15.10
C TRP A 170 -14.49 -11.01 14.23
N THR A 171 -15.08 -11.13 13.04
CA THR A 171 -14.52 -12.00 11.99
C THR A 171 -13.54 -11.21 11.11
N TYR A 172 -12.80 -11.92 10.27
CA TYR A 172 -11.95 -11.24 9.28
C TYR A 172 -12.80 -10.47 8.26
N GLU A 173 -14.01 -10.93 7.94
CA GLU A 173 -14.95 -10.26 7.04
C GLU A 173 -15.43 -8.92 7.61
N ASP A 174 -15.68 -8.83 8.93
CA ASP A 174 -16.00 -7.56 9.59
C ASP A 174 -14.85 -6.56 9.44
N TYR A 175 -13.62 -7.03 9.67
CA TYR A 175 -12.42 -6.21 9.53
C TYR A 175 -12.14 -5.82 8.08
N GLU A 176 -12.27 -6.73 7.12
CA GLU A 176 -12.10 -6.44 5.69
C GLU A 176 -13.18 -5.47 5.20
N CYS A 177 -14.43 -5.64 5.63
CA CYS A 177 -15.50 -4.69 5.37
C CYS A 177 -15.13 -3.30 5.89
N ALA A 178 -14.58 -3.22 7.11
CA ALA A 178 -14.12 -1.96 7.67
C ALA A 178 -13.03 -1.32 6.80
N LEU A 179 -12.03 -2.10 6.36
CA LEU A 179 -11.00 -1.60 5.45
C LEU A 179 -11.58 -1.06 4.15
N ARG A 180 -12.53 -1.77 3.53
CA ARG A 180 -13.09 -1.38 2.22
C ARG A 180 -13.76 -0.01 2.20
N VAL A 181 -14.40 0.38 3.30
CA VAL A 181 -15.35 1.50 3.30
C VAL A 181 -14.85 2.79 3.95
N VAL A 182 -13.82 2.74 4.81
CA VAL A 182 -13.37 3.92 5.58
C VAL A 182 -12.59 4.95 4.75
N HIS A 183 -12.27 4.61 3.51
CA HIS A 183 -11.47 5.45 2.63
C HIS A 183 -12.30 6.60 2.04
N THR A 184 -11.66 7.76 1.87
CA THR A 184 -12.28 8.94 1.25
C THR A 184 -12.13 8.97 -0.28
N ARG A 185 -11.33 8.06 -0.83
CA ARG A 185 -11.02 7.92 -2.25
C ARG A 185 -10.97 6.44 -2.60
N THR A 186 -11.19 6.11 -3.86
CA THR A 186 -10.92 4.76 -4.36
C THR A 186 -9.43 4.45 -4.19
N THR A 187 -9.10 3.31 -3.59
CA THR A 187 -7.73 2.90 -3.31
C THR A 187 -7.59 1.39 -3.40
N ILE A 188 -6.36 0.89 -3.45
CA ILE A 188 -6.07 -0.54 -3.33
C ILE A 188 -5.46 -0.80 -1.96
N ILE A 189 -6.00 -1.77 -1.24
CA ILE A 189 -5.32 -2.37 -0.11
C ILE A 189 -4.65 -3.63 -0.62
N HIS A 190 -3.32 -3.69 -0.50
CA HIS A 190 -2.53 -4.86 -0.88
C HIS A 190 -2.56 -5.90 0.23
N LYS A 191 -2.51 -7.18 -0.15
CA LYS A 191 -2.22 -8.29 0.74
C LYS A 191 -0.99 -7.93 1.56
N ARG A 192 -1.11 -8.03 2.89
CA ARG A 192 -0.07 -7.62 3.82
C ARG A 192 -0.10 -8.47 5.07
N GLU A 193 1.05 -9.03 5.38
CA GLU A 193 1.25 -9.83 6.59
C GLU A 193 1.43 -8.94 7.83
N PRO A 194 1.12 -9.46 9.04
CA PRO A 194 1.27 -8.72 10.29
C PRO A 194 2.68 -8.16 10.54
N ASN A 195 3.73 -8.88 10.16
CA ASN A 195 5.12 -8.43 10.29
C ASN A 195 5.50 -7.31 9.30
N ALA A 196 4.73 -7.13 8.22
CA ALA A 196 5.04 -6.23 7.13
C ALA A 196 4.27 -4.89 7.19
N ARG A 197 3.62 -4.57 8.32
CA ARG A 197 2.83 -3.33 8.48
C ARG A 197 3.61 -2.03 8.25
N TRP A 198 4.93 -2.09 8.31
CA TRP A 198 5.84 -0.94 8.16
C TRP A 198 6.60 -0.93 6.83
N ILE A 199 6.27 -1.83 5.90
CA ILE A 199 6.98 -1.99 4.63
C ILE A 199 6.25 -1.24 3.51
N ASN A 200 6.94 -0.51 2.64
CA ASN A 200 6.35 0.07 1.44
C ASN A 200 5.94 -1.01 0.42
N GLN A 201 5.12 -0.63 -0.55
CA GLN A 201 4.87 -1.44 -1.75
C GLN A 201 6.10 -1.42 -2.66
N TYR A 202 6.59 -2.58 -3.05
CA TYR A 202 7.77 -2.70 -3.89
C TYR A 202 7.65 -3.84 -4.89
N ASN A 203 8.58 -3.90 -5.84
CA ASN A 203 8.76 -5.03 -6.75
C ASN A 203 10.09 -5.72 -6.40
N GLU A 204 10.09 -7.05 -6.18
CA GLU A 204 11.27 -7.76 -5.68
C GLU A 204 12.46 -7.66 -6.65
N GLU A 205 12.22 -7.81 -7.95
CA GLU A 205 13.27 -7.76 -8.97
C GLU A 205 13.88 -6.36 -9.09
N ILE A 206 13.03 -5.34 -9.14
CA ILE A 206 13.49 -3.94 -9.17
C ILE A 206 14.24 -3.61 -7.89
N LEU A 207 13.78 -4.06 -6.72
CA LEU A 207 14.46 -3.75 -5.46
C LEU A 207 15.88 -4.32 -5.45
N ARG A 208 16.06 -5.58 -5.87
CA ARG A 208 17.39 -6.21 -5.94
C ARG A 208 18.31 -5.52 -6.93
N ALA A 209 17.77 -5.10 -8.07
CA ALA A 209 18.59 -4.59 -9.17
C ALA A 209 18.83 -3.07 -9.08
N TRP A 210 17.87 -2.31 -8.58
CA TRP A 210 17.97 -0.86 -8.38
C TRP A 210 18.65 -0.54 -7.05
N ASN A 211 18.36 -1.30 -5.98
CA ASN A 211 18.87 -1.04 -4.63
C ASN A 211 18.50 0.38 -4.11
N ALA A 212 17.24 0.79 -4.30
CA ALA A 212 16.69 2.02 -3.76
C ALA A 212 15.25 1.86 -3.25
N ASN A 213 14.80 2.79 -2.39
CA ASN A 213 13.42 2.89 -1.95
C ASN A 213 12.47 3.06 -3.15
N MET A 214 11.28 2.45 -3.07
CA MET A 214 10.21 2.64 -4.04
C MET A 214 8.84 2.60 -3.35
N ASP A 215 7.83 3.13 -4.02
CA ASP A 215 6.43 3.03 -3.61
C ASP A 215 5.61 2.85 -4.89
N ILE A 216 5.50 1.58 -5.33
CA ILE A 216 4.84 1.24 -6.60
C ILE A 216 3.34 1.12 -6.35
N GLN A 217 2.55 1.86 -7.14
CA GLN A 217 1.10 1.92 -7.00
C GLN A 217 0.42 1.80 -8.36
N PHE A 218 -0.67 1.05 -8.41
CA PHE A 218 -1.56 1.01 -9.57
C PHE A 218 -2.44 2.26 -9.59
N VAL A 219 -2.52 2.93 -10.74
CA VAL A 219 -3.26 4.19 -10.90
C VAL A 219 -4.74 3.89 -11.15
N LEU A 220 -5.57 4.13 -10.14
CA LEU A 220 -7.04 4.05 -10.24
C LEU A 220 -7.69 5.34 -10.75
N ASP A 221 -6.99 6.48 -10.65
CA ASP A 221 -7.47 7.80 -11.06
C ASP A 221 -6.35 8.53 -11.82
N PRO A 222 -6.37 8.51 -13.16
CA PRO A 222 -5.37 9.19 -13.98
C PRO A 222 -5.30 10.71 -13.74
N TYR A 223 -6.44 11.34 -13.42
CA TYR A 223 -6.47 12.78 -13.14
C TYR A 223 -5.78 13.09 -11.82
N ALA A 224 -6.02 12.29 -10.78
CA ALA A 224 -5.29 12.42 -9.51
C ALA A 224 -3.78 12.20 -9.69
N CYS A 225 -3.38 11.24 -10.53
CA CYS A 225 -1.97 11.01 -10.87
C CYS A 225 -1.35 12.21 -11.59
N ALA A 226 -2.02 12.76 -12.61
CA ALA A 226 -1.56 13.96 -13.31
C ALA A 226 -1.45 15.16 -12.36
N LYS A 227 -2.48 15.41 -11.53
CA LYS A 227 -2.45 16.48 -10.52
C LYS A 227 -1.31 16.31 -9.52
N TYR A 228 -1.02 15.08 -9.11
CA TYR A 228 0.12 14.76 -8.25
C TYR A 228 1.45 15.13 -8.92
N LEU A 229 1.68 14.70 -10.16
CA LEU A 229 2.91 15.02 -10.91
C LEU A 229 3.09 16.52 -11.15
N MET A 230 1.99 17.23 -11.37
CA MET A 230 1.97 18.69 -11.49
C MET A 230 2.24 19.40 -10.16
N SER A 231 1.98 18.79 -9.00
CA SER A 231 2.29 19.42 -7.71
C SER A 231 3.79 19.55 -7.41
N TYR A 232 4.61 18.81 -8.15
CA TYR A 232 6.07 18.91 -8.04
C TYR A 232 6.68 19.92 -9.02
N THR A 233 5.86 20.69 -9.77
CA THR A 233 6.28 21.74 -10.74
C THR A 233 7.17 22.80 -10.16
#